data_AF-A0A714Q5M7-F1
#
_entry.id   AF-A0A714Q5M7-F1
#
_cell.length_a   1.000
_cell.length_b   1.000
_cell.length_c   1.000
_cell.angle_alpha   90.00
_cell.angle_beta   90.00
_cell.angle_gamma   90.00
#
_symmetry.space_group_name_H-M   'P 1'
#
loop_
_entity.id
_entity.type
_entity.pdbx_description
1 polymer ?
#
loop_
_entity_poly.entity_id
_entity_poly.type
_entity_poly.pdbx_seq_one_letter_code
_entity_poly.pdbx_strand_id
1 'polypeptide(L)'
;MSLLESIISHQIWLQRTASGEVKDLAPFIQEMRGEIKRQVLLFGDDGRSTARLNKLLRDLEKALTGLTDDWQTKLTEDLKELAAYEAEWNVKALVANVNAEFVTPGAEQVWAAAEFQPLSLSDKPVDFTKLMSGWGETEVARLVTGVKMGFVQGQTTRQIVKNVVGAGGLADISERNAATVIRTALSHVSNEARNETYRQNGDIIEKYEWVSTLDSRTSTICRARDGMTWEIGKGPMPPAHPNCRSTTAPVISSEFDFLDKGAKRAARGADGGTQVSADTTYYEFLKQQPAWFQDEALGPVRGKIFRNSGITPEEFRVISVDGFGRPLTLKEMAELDKRVADYLKEE
;
A
#
# COMPACT_ATOMS: atom_id res chain seq x y z
N MET A 1 -24.54 -10.57 4.40
CA MET A 1 -23.52 -9.54 4.14
C MET A 1 -23.37 -9.53 2.65
N SER A 2 -23.53 -8.40 1.99
CA SER A 2 -23.35 -8.34 0.52
C SER A 2 -21.91 -8.69 0.14
N LEU A 3 -21.68 -8.94 -1.14
CA LEU A 3 -20.34 -9.27 -1.63
C LEU A 3 -19.38 -8.10 -1.41
N LEU A 4 -19.80 -6.88 -1.74
CA LEU A 4 -19.00 -5.67 -1.52
C LEU A 4 -18.71 -5.44 -0.03
N GLU A 5 -19.69 -5.63 0.86
CA GLU A 5 -19.48 -5.59 2.31
C GLU A 5 -18.40 -6.60 2.76
N SER A 6 -18.48 -7.83 2.25
CA SER A 6 -17.56 -8.92 2.58
C SER A 6 -16.13 -8.59 2.15
N ILE A 7 -15.96 -8.06 0.94
CA ILE A 7 -14.65 -7.63 0.39
C ILE A 7 -14.07 -6.48 1.20
N ILE A 8 -14.88 -5.49 1.57
CA ILE A 8 -14.40 -4.34 2.36
C ILE A 8 -14.02 -4.76 3.77
N SER A 9 -14.82 -5.61 4.41
CA SER A 9 -14.52 -6.18 5.72
C SER A 9 -13.21 -6.98 5.67
N HIS A 10 -13.06 -7.82 4.64
CA HIS A 10 -11.86 -8.62 4.42
C HIS A 10 -10.62 -7.77 4.18
N GLN A 11 -10.74 -6.68 3.40
CA GLN A 11 -9.65 -5.74 3.19
C GLN A 11 -9.16 -5.14 4.53
N ILE A 12 -10.05 -4.86 5.48
CA ILE A 12 -9.64 -4.39 6.82
C ILE A 12 -8.86 -5.48 7.57
N TRP A 13 -9.30 -6.74 7.47
CA TRP A 13 -8.57 -7.86 8.06
C TRP A 13 -7.21 -8.07 7.41
N LEU A 14 -7.10 -7.95 6.09
CA LEU A 14 -5.83 -8.01 5.38
C LEU A 14 -4.85 -6.92 5.86
N GLN A 15 -5.33 -5.70 6.11
CA GLN A 15 -4.50 -4.62 6.69
C GLN A 15 -4.02 -4.94 8.12
N ARG A 16 -4.83 -5.69 8.89
CA ARG A 16 -4.43 -6.19 10.23
C ARG A 16 -3.42 -7.32 10.11
N THR A 17 -3.63 -8.27 9.20
CA THR A 17 -2.67 -9.34 8.88
C THR A 17 -1.32 -8.73 8.48
N ALA A 18 -1.31 -7.74 7.60
CA ALA A 18 -0.09 -7.04 7.22
C ALA A 18 0.59 -6.33 8.40
N SER A 19 -0.18 -5.87 9.39
CA SER A 19 0.40 -5.28 10.61
C SER A 19 0.95 -6.36 11.56
N GLY A 20 0.35 -7.55 11.58
CA GLY A 20 0.89 -8.75 12.24
C GLY A 20 2.20 -9.18 11.61
N GLU A 21 2.23 -9.29 10.28
CA GLU A 21 3.42 -9.68 9.52
C GLU A 21 4.60 -8.73 9.77
N VAL A 22 4.34 -7.43 9.83
CA VAL A 22 5.36 -6.44 10.22
C VAL A 22 5.94 -6.70 11.61
N LYS A 23 5.11 -7.15 12.56
CA LYS A 23 5.56 -7.48 13.91
C LYS A 23 6.35 -8.79 13.91
N ASP A 24 5.92 -9.77 13.14
CA ASP A 24 6.54 -11.10 13.10
C ASP A 24 7.91 -11.06 12.40
N LEU A 25 8.10 -10.13 11.45
CA LEU A 25 9.37 -9.89 10.78
C LEU A 25 10.26 -8.82 11.45
N ALA A 26 9.76 -8.12 12.47
CA ALA A 26 10.53 -7.14 13.23
C ALA A 26 11.81 -7.70 13.90
N PRO A 27 11.86 -8.96 14.39
CA PRO A 27 13.07 -9.54 14.98
C PRO A 27 14.30 -9.48 14.07
N PHE A 28 14.16 -9.70 12.76
CA PHE A 28 15.28 -9.60 11.81
C PHE A 28 15.94 -8.21 11.84
N ILE A 29 15.14 -7.15 11.93
CA ILE A 29 15.65 -5.78 12.05
C ILE A 29 16.37 -5.57 13.40
N GLN A 30 15.86 -6.17 14.48
CA GLN A 30 16.51 -6.10 15.78
C GLN A 30 17.83 -6.87 15.81
N GLU A 31 17.92 -7.98 15.09
CA GLU A 31 19.17 -8.73 14.90
C GLU A 31 20.19 -7.92 14.09
N MET A 32 19.77 -7.26 13.01
CA MET A 32 20.62 -6.32 12.25
C MET A 32 21.17 -5.21 13.15
N ARG A 33 20.32 -4.61 14.01
CA ARG A 33 20.73 -3.59 14.98
C ARG A 33 21.75 -4.15 15.98
N GLY A 34 21.48 -5.34 16.50
CA GLY A 34 22.34 -6.06 17.44
C GLY A 34 23.72 -6.33 16.84
N GLU A 35 23.76 -6.77 15.58
CA GLU A 35 24.99 -7.12 14.88
C GLU A 35 25.86 -5.90 14.60
N ILE A 36 25.26 -4.80 14.12
CA ILE A 36 25.98 -3.53 13.95
C ILE A 36 26.53 -3.04 15.29
N LYS A 37 25.69 -3.03 16.33
CA LYS A 37 26.12 -2.60 17.67
C LYS A 37 27.29 -3.44 18.17
N ARG A 38 27.21 -4.76 18.03
CA ARG A 38 28.25 -5.70 18.45
C ARG A 38 29.56 -5.44 17.72
N GLN A 39 29.55 -5.46 16.39
CA GLN A 39 30.80 -5.33 15.62
C GLN A 39 31.41 -3.93 15.75
N VAL A 40 30.61 -2.86 15.75
CA VAL A 40 31.12 -1.48 15.88
C VAL A 40 31.73 -1.23 17.26
N LEU A 41 31.13 -1.74 18.34
CA LEU A 41 31.71 -1.60 19.68
C LEU A 41 32.97 -2.46 19.86
N LEU A 42 33.00 -3.68 19.31
CA LEU A 42 34.19 -4.54 19.33
C LEU A 42 35.37 -3.95 18.55
N PHE A 43 35.09 -3.17 17.49
CA PHE A 43 36.13 -2.49 16.73
C PHE A 43 36.93 -1.50 17.59
N GLY A 44 36.25 -0.83 18.53
CA GLY A 44 36.83 0.12 19.47
C GLY A 44 37.17 1.48 18.83
N ASP A 45 37.59 2.42 19.67
CA ASP A 45 38.01 3.76 19.20
C ASP A 45 39.51 3.82 18.87
N ASP A 46 40.30 2.85 19.31
CA ASP A 46 41.76 2.83 19.18
C ASP A 46 42.26 2.21 17.86
N GLY A 47 43.32 2.80 17.29
CA GLY A 47 44.06 2.21 16.17
C GLY A 47 43.27 2.08 14.86
N ARG A 48 42.45 3.09 14.53
CA ARG A 48 41.61 3.11 13.32
C ARG A 48 42.46 3.22 12.05
N SER A 49 42.69 2.09 11.38
CA SER A 49 43.29 2.06 10.04
C SER A 49 42.25 1.79 8.97
N THR A 50 42.48 2.29 7.75
CA THR A 50 41.62 2.03 6.58
C THR A 50 41.45 0.54 6.31
N ALA A 51 42.53 -0.25 6.47
CA ALA A 51 42.48 -1.70 6.30
C ALA A 51 41.56 -2.39 7.32
N ARG A 52 41.64 -2.01 8.62
CA ARG A 52 40.77 -2.55 9.66
C ARG A 52 39.31 -2.14 9.44
N LEU A 53 39.06 -0.88 9.09
CA LEU A 53 37.71 -0.39 8.80
C LEU A 53 37.09 -1.10 7.59
N ASN A 54 37.83 -1.25 6.49
CA ASN A 54 37.35 -1.97 5.31
C ASN A 54 37.02 -3.43 5.61
N LYS A 55 37.76 -4.07 6.54
CA LYS A 55 37.41 -5.41 7.01
C LYS A 55 36.09 -5.41 7.79
N LEU A 56 35.94 -4.52 8.77
CA LEU A 56 34.69 -4.36 9.53
C LEU A 56 33.47 -4.15 8.61
N LEU A 57 33.58 -3.24 7.63
CA LEU A 57 32.47 -2.94 6.73
C LEU A 57 32.06 -4.15 5.89
N ARG A 58 33.01 -4.95 5.42
CA ARG A 58 32.72 -6.21 4.69
C ARG A 58 32.10 -7.27 5.59
N ASP A 59 32.58 -7.40 6.83
CA ASP A 59 32.05 -8.35 7.80
C ASP A 59 30.61 -7.96 8.21
N LEU A 60 30.31 -6.67 8.32
CA LEU A 60 28.96 -6.14 8.50
C LEU A 60 28.06 -6.40 7.30
N GLU A 61 28.52 -6.05 6.09
CA GLU A 61 27.77 -6.26 4.85
C GLU A 61 27.36 -7.73 4.72
N LYS A 62 28.30 -8.65 4.87
CA LYS A 62 28.04 -10.09 4.82
C LYS A 62 27.02 -10.56 5.87
N ALA A 63 27.16 -10.10 7.12
CA ALA A 63 26.27 -10.51 8.20
C ALA A 63 24.84 -9.97 7.99
N LEU A 64 24.72 -8.72 7.58
CA LEU A 64 23.42 -8.08 7.34
C LEU A 64 22.74 -8.66 6.10
N THR A 65 23.48 -8.98 5.04
CA THR A 65 22.91 -9.67 3.85
C THR A 65 22.29 -11.01 4.23
N GLY A 66 22.96 -11.83 5.05
CA GLY A 66 22.38 -13.10 5.52
C GLY A 66 21.05 -12.89 6.27
N LEU A 67 20.98 -11.90 7.15
CA LEU A 67 19.74 -11.57 7.87
C LEU A 67 18.63 -11.08 6.94
N THR A 68 18.96 -10.32 5.90
CA THR A 68 17.96 -9.87 4.91
C THR A 68 17.51 -10.99 3.99
N ASP A 69 18.36 -11.98 3.70
CA ASP A 69 18.01 -13.16 2.92
C ASP A 69 17.04 -14.06 3.71
N ASP A 70 17.27 -14.25 5.01
CA ASP A 70 16.37 -14.99 5.89
C ASP A 70 15.00 -14.28 6.02
N TRP A 71 15.01 -12.95 6.16
CA TRP A 71 13.80 -12.13 6.15
C TRP A 71 13.01 -12.28 4.84
N GLN A 72 13.69 -12.26 3.69
CA GLN A 72 13.06 -12.40 2.38
C GLN A 72 12.47 -13.80 2.21
N THR A 73 13.17 -14.83 2.69
CA THR A 73 12.70 -16.22 2.64
C THR A 73 11.40 -16.35 3.42
N LYS A 74 11.39 -15.89 4.69
CA LYS A 74 10.20 -15.94 5.55
C LYS A 74 9.02 -15.19 4.91
N LEU A 75 9.23 -13.94 4.49
CA LEU A 75 8.17 -13.15 3.85
C LEU A 75 7.62 -13.84 2.60
N THR A 76 8.48 -14.47 1.79
CA THR A 76 8.06 -15.20 0.59
C THR A 76 7.19 -16.42 0.93
N GLU A 77 7.53 -17.16 1.99
CA GLU A 77 6.73 -18.28 2.49
C GLU A 77 5.34 -17.81 2.91
N ASP A 78 5.25 -16.74 3.71
CA ASP A 78 3.97 -16.19 4.18
C ASP A 78 3.09 -15.68 3.04
N LEU A 79 3.72 -15.06 2.03
CA LEU A 79 3.00 -14.57 0.86
C LEU A 79 2.45 -15.71 -0.01
N LYS A 80 3.14 -16.86 -0.07
CA LYS A 80 2.61 -18.06 -0.75
C LYS A 80 1.43 -18.67 0.00
N GLU A 81 1.50 -18.69 1.33
CA GLU A 81 0.35 -19.11 2.16
C GLU A 81 -0.84 -18.16 1.97
N LEU A 82 -0.58 -16.85 1.93
CA LEU A 82 -1.59 -15.83 1.65
C LEU A 82 -2.21 -16.03 0.26
N ALA A 83 -1.41 -16.34 -0.77
CA ALA A 83 -1.91 -16.59 -2.12
C ALA A 83 -2.95 -17.73 -2.16
N ALA A 84 -2.65 -18.84 -1.47
CA ALA A 84 -3.56 -19.97 -1.35
C ALA A 84 -4.85 -19.59 -0.58
N TYR A 85 -4.69 -18.90 0.55
CA TYR A 85 -5.82 -18.46 1.38
C TYR A 85 -6.74 -17.49 0.64
N GLU A 86 -6.19 -16.49 -0.04
CA GLU A 86 -6.97 -15.49 -0.78
C GLU A 86 -7.70 -16.11 -1.97
N ALA A 87 -7.09 -17.06 -2.69
CA ALA A 87 -7.75 -17.78 -3.77
C ALA A 87 -9.04 -18.48 -3.30
N GLU A 88 -8.96 -19.22 -2.19
CA GLU A 88 -10.12 -19.88 -1.60
C GLU A 88 -11.13 -18.89 -1.04
N TRP A 89 -10.66 -17.85 -0.35
CA TRP A 89 -11.53 -16.87 0.28
C TRP A 89 -12.38 -16.13 -0.74
N ASN A 90 -11.79 -15.71 -1.86
CA ASN A 90 -12.53 -14.99 -2.91
C ASN A 90 -13.65 -15.84 -3.50
N VAL A 91 -13.40 -17.13 -3.76
CA VAL A 91 -14.44 -18.05 -4.24
C VAL A 91 -15.51 -18.31 -3.17
N LYS A 92 -15.11 -18.52 -1.90
CA LYS A 92 -16.09 -18.68 -0.80
C LYS A 92 -17.00 -17.45 -0.66
N ALA A 93 -16.45 -16.26 -0.81
CA ALA A 93 -17.23 -15.02 -0.79
C ALA A 93 -18.21 -14.93 -1.96
N LEU A 94 -17.80 -15.35 -3.16
CA LEU A 94 -18.66 -15.42 -4.34
C LEU A 94 -19.80 -16.43 -4.15
N VAL A 95 -19.50 -17.68 -3.79
CA VAL A 95 -20.50 -18.75 -3.57
C VAL A 95 -21.51 -18.38 -2.48
N ALA A 96 -21.08 -17.65 -1.45
CA ALA A 96 -21.99 -17.22 -0.37
C ALA A 96 -23.01 -16.15 -0.82
N ASN A 97 -22.76 -15.46 -1.94
CA ASN A 97 -23.60 -14.38 -2.43
C ASN A 97 -24.30 -14.73 -3.75
N VAL A 98 -23.69 -15.56 -4.59
CA VAL A 98 -24.16 -15.90 -5.92
C VAL A 98 -24.42 -17.40 -5.99
N ASN A 99 -25.63 -17.79 -6.36
CA ASN A 99 -25.99 -19.20 -6.54
C ASN A 99 -25.50 -19.73 -7.89
N ALA A 100 -24.17 -19.82 -8.03
CA ALA A 100 -23.47 -20.33 -9.20
C ALA A 100 -22.23 -21.13 -8.80
N GLU A 101 -21.70 -21.91 -9.72
CA GLU A 101 -20.43 -22.60 -9.54
C GLU A 101 -19.27 -21.67 -9.93
N PHE A 102 -18.22 -21.66 -9.11
CA PHE A 102 -17.03 -20.85 -9.33
C PHE A 102 -15.78 -21.72 -9.32
N VAL A 103 -14.86 -21.41 -10.23
CA VAL A 103 -13.54 -22.02 -10.34
C VAL A 103 -12.59 -21.33 -9.37
N THR A 104 -12.00 -22.11 -8.47
CA THR A 104 -10.92 -21.65 -7.59
C THR A 104 -9.58 -21.73 -8.32
N PRO A 105 -8.84 -20.63 -8.47
CA PRO A 105 -7.51 -20.68 -9.06
C PRO A 105 -6.54 -21.43 -8.16
N GLY A 106 -5.56 -22.12 -8.77
CA GLY A 106 -4.54 -22.84 -8.00
C GLY A 106 -3.60 -21.88 -7.28
N ALA A 107 -3.13 -22.25 -6.08
CA ALA A 107 -2.20 -21.41 -5.30
C ALA A 107 -0.91 -21.08 -6.08
N GLU A 108 -0.35 -22.06 -6.80
CA GLU A 108 0.83 -21.86 -7.66
C GLU A 108 0.55 -20.89 -8.82
N GLN A 109 -0.67 -20.91 -9.37
CA GLN A 109 -1.08 -20.01 -10.43
C GLN A 109 -1.19 -18.57 -9.93
N VAL A 110 -1.76 -18.36 -8.74
CA VAL A 110 -1.81 -17.04 -8.11
C VAL A 110 -0.42 -16.53 -7.78
N TRP A 111 0.45 -17.38 -7.23
CA TRP A 111 1.83 -17.00 -6.93
C TRP A 111 2.61 -16.64 -8.21
N ALA A 112 2.50 -17.45 -9.27
CA ALA A 112 3.12 -17.18 -10.55
C ALA A 112 2.60 -15.87 -11.18
N ALA A 113 1.30 -15.59 -11.04
CA ALA A 113 0.74 -14.31 -11.48
C ALA A 113 1.32 -13.14 -10.68
N ALA A 114 1.45 -13.27 -9.36
CA ALA A 114 2.05 -12.24 -8.51
C ALA A 114 3.53 -11.96 -8.87
N GLU A 115 4.31 -13.00 -9.17
CA GLU A 115 5.70 -12.86 -9.63
C GLU A 115 5.81 -12.23 -11.02
N PHE A 116 4.91 -12.58 -11.93
CA PHE A 116 4.94 -12.12 -13.31
C PHE A 116 4.42 -10.69 -13.48
N GLN A 117 3.37 -10.31 -12.75
CA GLN A 117 2.72 -9.01 -12.91
C GLN A 117 3.51 -7.89 -12.20
N PRO A 118 3.97 -6.85 -12.92
CA PRO A 118 4.62 -5.72 -12.28
C PRO A 118 3.59 -4.87 -11.52
N LEU A 119 4.01 -4.30 -10.40
CA LEU A 119 3.23 -3.33 -9.65
C LEU A 119 3.29 -1.97 -10.36
N SER A 120 2.18 -1.25 -10.38
CA SER A 120 2.14 0.14 -10.84
C SER A 120 2.14 1.09 -9.63
N LEU A 121 3.30 1.27 -9.02
CA LEU A 121 3.45 2.11 -7.83
C LEU A 121 3.72 3.56 -8.23
N SER A 122 2.73 4.43 -8.05
CA SER A 122 2.81 5.87 -8.38
C SER A 122 3.23 6.10 -9.84
N ASP A 123 2.55 5.39 -10.75
CA ASP A 123 2.77 5.39 -12.20
C ASP A 123 4.17 4.93 -12.64
N LYS A 124 4.86 4.17 -11.77
CA LYS A 124 6.13 3.53 -12.10
C LYS A 124 5.98 2.01 -12.02
N PRO A 125 6.37 1.29 -13.08
CA PRO A 125 6.44 -0.16 -13.02
C PRO A 125 7.51 -0.57 -12.01
N VAL A 126 7.14 -1.43 -11.07
CA VAL A 126 8.03 -2.02 -10.08
C VAL A 126 7.88 -3.53 -10.18
N ASP A 127 8.98 -4.21 -10.45
CA ASP A 127 9.04 -5.66 -10.45
C ASP A 127 8.85 -6.19 -9.01
N PHE A 128 7.96 -7.15 -8.83
CA PHE A 128 7.58 -7.66 -7.51
C PHE A 128 8.75 -8.36 -6.80
N THR A 129 9.51 -9.18 -7.53
CA THR A 129 10.66 -9.89 -6.97
C THR A 129 11.76 -8.90 -6.54
N LYS A 130 12.00 -7.86 -7.35
CA LYS A 130 12.95 -6.79 -7.02
C LYS A 130 12.48 -5.88 -5.91
N LEU A 131 11.17 -5.70 -5.72
CA LEU A 131 10.63 -4.97 -4.57
C LEU A 131 11.02 -5.67 -3.27
N MET A 132 10.92 -7.00 -3.24
CA MET A 132 11.24 -7.81 -2.06
C MET A 132 12.75 -7.88 -1.83
N SER A 133 13.55 -8.26 -2.84
CA SER A 133 15.00 -8.40 -2.68
C SER A 133 15.74 -7.07 -2.58
N GLY A 134 15.32 -6.06 -3.35
CA GLY A 134 15.95 -4.74 -3.39
C GLY A 134 15.84 -3.97 -2.08
N TRP A 135 14.88 -4.33 -1.21
CA TRP A 135 14.83 -3.82 0.15
C TRP A 135 16.09 -4.21 0.94
N GLY A 136 16.45 -5.51 0.95
CA GLY A 136 17.60 -6.01 1.69
C GLY A 136 18.88 -5.31 1.28
N GLU A 137 19.14 -5.26 -0.03
CA GLU A 137 20.30 -4.56 -0.61
C GLU A 137 20.35 -3.08 -0.17
N THR A 138 19.22 -2.38 -0.25
CA THR A 138 19.12 -0.96 0.10
C THR A 138 19.39 -0.74 1.59
N GLU A 139 18.88 -1.61 2.46
CA GLU A 139 19.02 -1.45 3.91
C GLU A 139 20.42 -1.83 4.41
N VAL A 140 21.02 -2.90 3.87
CA VAL A 140 22.43 -3.23 4.13
C VAL A 140 23.32 -2.04 3.74
N ALA A 141 23.13 -1.51 2.52
CA ALA A 141 23.91 -0.37 2.04
C ALA A 141 23.72 0.88 2.93
N ARG A 142 22.48 1.20 3.35
CA ARG A 142 22.17 2.32 4.25
C ARG A 142 22.95 2.21 5.56
N LEU A 143 22.87 1.05 6.21
CA LEU A 143 23.43 0.85 7.55
C LEU A 143 24.97 0.78 7.51
N VAL A 144 25.54 0.03 6.57
CA VAL A 144 27.01 -0.07 6.39
C VAL A 144 27.59 1.30 6.01
N THR A 145 26.94 2.04 5.13
CA THR A 145 27.37 3.40 4.75
C THR A 145 27.26 4.35 5.94
N GLY A 146 26.20 4.25 6.75
CA GLY A 146 26.08 5.01 7.99
C GLY A 146 27.23 4.78 8.96
N VAL A 147 27.62 3.52 9.15
CA VAL A 147 28.80 3.16 9.96
C VAL A 147 30.07 3.77 9.37
N LYS A 148 30.30 3.62 8.06
CA LYS A 148 31.44 4.21 7.36
C LYS A 148 31.51 5.73 7.53
N MET A 149 30.39 6.42 7.34
CA MET A 149 30.30 7.88 7.50
C MET A 149 30.66 8.32 8.92
N GLY A 150 30.17 7.61 9.94
CA GLY A 150 30.49 7.90 11.33
C GLY A 150 31.99 7.82 11.61
N PHE A 151 32.67 6.78 11.09
CA PHE A 151 34.13 6.68 11.21
C PHE A 151 34.88 7.80 10.47
N VAL A 152 34.47 8.12 9.23
CA VAL A 152 35.07 9.19 8.43
C VAL A 152 34.92 10.56 9.10
N GLN A 153 33.81 10.80 9.79
CA GLN A 153 33.54 12.02 10.54
C GLN A 153 34.22 12.08 11.92
N GLY A 154 35.01 11.06 12.28
CA GLY A 154 35.70 11.02 13.57
C GLY A 154 34.79 10.74 14.77
N GLN A 155 33.57 10.24 14.56
CA GLN A 155 32.65 9.89 15.64
C GLN A 155 33.20 8.74 16.49
N THR A 156 32.92 8.71 17.79
CA THR A 156 33.21 7.55 18.64
C THR A 156 32.30 6.37 18.28
N THR A 157 32.72 5.14 18.54
CA THR A 157 31.91 3.94 18.31
C THR A 157 30.52 4.05 18.95
N ARG A 158 30.41 4.63 20.15
CA ARG A 158 29.12 4.89 20.82
C ARG A 158 28.23 5.88 20.06
N GLN A 159 28.82 6.94 19.49
CA GLN A 159 28.07 7.89 18.66
C GLN A 159 27.60 7.24 17.36
N ILE A 160 28.46 6.43 16.71
CA ILE A 160 28.10 5.68 15.50
C ILE A 160 26.93 4.74 15.80
N VAL A 161 27.02 3.94 16.85
CA VAL A 161 25.94 3.03 17.27
C VAL A 161 24.64 3.81 17.53
N LYS A 162 24.71 4.93 18.25
CA LYS A 162 23.52 5.76 18.49
C LYS A 162 22.90 6.27 17.19
N ASN A 163 23.70 6.76 16.25
CA ASN A 163 23.22 7.37 15.01
C ASN A 163 22.72 6.34 13.99
N VAL A 164 23.32 5.15 13.95
CA VAL A 164 22.96 4.10 12.98
C VAL A 164 21.81 3.25 13.52
N VAL A 165 21.89 2.76 14.76
CA VAL A 165 20.94 1.75 15.28
C VAL A 165 20.17 2.19 16.53
N GLY A 166 20.51 3.35 17.11
CA GLY A 166 19.74 3.94 18.21
C GLY A 166 18.43 4.56 17.75
N ALA A 167 17.61 4.98 18.71
CA ALA A 167 16.34 5.65 18.46
C ALA A 167 16.55 6.95 17.66
N GLY A 168 15.75 7.15 16.61
CA GLY A 168 15.87 8.21 15.62
C GLY A 168 16.99 7.98 14.59
N GLY A 169 17.68 6.86 14.65
CA GLY A 169 18.80 6.52 13.76
C GLY A 169 18.37 5.92 12.41
N LEU A 170 19.36 5.51 11.62
CA LEU A 170 19.13 4.94 10.28
C LEU A 170 18.28 3.67 10.30
N ALA A 171 18.43 2.81 11.31
CA ALA A 171 17.67 1.56 11.43
C ALA A 171 16.16 1.80 11.65
N ASP A 172 15.75 2.93 12.23
CA ASP A 172 14.32 3.29 12.32
C ASP A 172 13.74 3.65 10.94
N ILE A 173 14.58 4.09 10.00
CA ILE A 173 14.18 4.25 8.60
C ILE A 173 14.05 2.88 7.95
N SER A 174 15.02 1.99 8.17
CA SER A 174 14.99 0.61 7.65
C SER A 174 13.74 -0.15 8.09
N GLU A 175 13.35 -0.02 9.35
CA GLU A 175 12.14 -0.63 9.92
C GLU A 175 10.85 -0.10 9.24
N ARG A 176 10.76 1.21 9.01
CA ARG A 176 9.63 1.82 8.29
C ARG A 176 9.56 1.38 6.83
N ASN A 177 10.71 1.21 6.18
CA ASN A 177 10.79 0.73 4.81
C ASN A 177 10.39 -0.74 4.71
N ALA A 178 10.88 -1.58 5.62
CA ALA A 178 10.47 -3.00 5.70
C ALA A 178 8.95 -3.10 5.83
N ALA A 179 8.38 -2.30 6.73
CA ALA A 179 6.94 -2.28 6.95
C ALA A 179 6.14 -1.78 5.74
N THR A 180 6.74 -0.96 4.88
CA THR A 180 6.14 -0.51 3.62
C THR A 180 6.18 -1.61 2.56
N VAL A 181 7.31 -2.31 2.44
CA VAL A 181 7.47 -3.44 1.50
C VAL A 181 6.51 -4.57 1.85
N ILE A 182 6.46 -4.98 3.12
CA ILE A 182 5.54 -6.03 3.61
C ILE A 182 4.10 -5.70 3.25
N ARG A 183 3.60 -4.52 3.64
CA ARG A 183 2.21 -4.12 3.35
C ARG A 183 1.89 -4.06 1.87
N THR A 184 2.85 -3.58 1.07
CA THR A 184 2.67 -3.47 -0.38
C THR A 184 2.66 -4.86 -1.02
N ALA A 185 3.52 -5.77 -0.58
CA ALA A 185 3.60 -7.14 -1.07
C ALA A 185 2.33 -7.95 -0.75
N LEU A 186 1.82 -7.87 0.49
CA LEU A 186 0.56 -8.53 0.85
C LEU A 186 -0.62 -7.99 0.04
N SER A 187 -0.67 -6.66 -0.17
CA SER A 187 -1.71 -6.07 -1.02
C SER A 187 -1.61 -6.54 -2.46
N HIS A 188 -0.39 -6.66 -3.00
CA HIS A 188 -0.17 -7.15 -4.37
C HIS A 188 -0.67 -8.58 -4.54
N VAL A 189 -0.23 -9.50 -3.68
CA VAL A 189 -0.62 -10.91 -3.73
C VAL A 189 -2.13 -11.10 -3.57
N SER A 190 -2.76 -10.39 -2.63
CA SER A 190 -4.21 -10.46 -2.43
C SER A 190 -5.00 -9.95 -3.65
N ASN A 191 -4.52 -8.89 -4.32
CA ASN A 191 -5.16 -8.38 -5.52
C ASN A 191 -4.93 -9.28 -6.74
N GLU A 192 -3.76 -9.91 -6.88
CA GLU A 192 -3.54 -10.90 -7.95
C GLU A 192 -4.35 -12.17 -7.72
N ALA A 193 -4.58 -12.59 -6.47
CA ALA A 193 -5.51 -13.67 -6.17
C ALA A 193 -6.94 -13.33 -6.63
N ARG A 194 -7.42 -12.11 -6.35
CA ARG A 194 -8.72 -11.61 -6.85
C ARG A 194 -8.77 -11.57 -8.36
N ASN A 195 -7.75 -11.00 -8.98
CA ASN A 195 -7.65 -10.84 -10.42
C ASN A 195 -7.72 -12.20 -11.13
N GLU A 196 -7.01 -13.19 -10.59
CA GLU A 196 -7.05 -14.55 -11.12
C GLU A 196 -8.43 -15.21 -10.89
N THR A 197 -9.06 -15.02 -9.73
CA THR A 197 -10.46 -15.44 -9.52
C THR A 197 -11.37 -14.81 -10.57
N TYR A 198 -11.22 -13.52 -10.88
CA TYR A 198 -12.05 -12.86 -11.91
C TYR A 198 -11.82 -13.48 -13.29
N ARG A 199 -10.55 -13.72 -13.68
CA ARG A 199 -10.21 -14.32 -14.98
C ARG A 199 -10.78 -15.73 -15.14
N GLN A 200 -10.73 -16.55 -14.09
CA GLN A 200 -11.23 -17.93 -14.13
C GLN A 200 -12.76 -18.02 -14.13
N ASN A 201 -13.46 -16.93 -13.82
CA ASN A 201 -14.92 -16.87 -13.68
C ASN A 201 -15.53 -15.74 -14.51
N GLY A 202 -14.93 -15.46 -15.69
CA GLY A 202 -15.33 -14.36 -16.57
C GLY A 202 -16.67 -14.56 -17.29
N ASP A 203 -17.31 -15.73 -17.11
CA ASP A 203 -18.68 -16.01 -17.55
C ASP A 203 -19.73 -15.39 -16.62
N ILE A 204 -19.38 -15.15 -15.35
CA ILE A 204 -20.26 -14.53 -14.33
C ILE A 204 -19.76 -13.11 -13.97
N ILE A 205 -18.44 -12.92 -13.92
CA ILE A 205 -17.81 -11.66 -13.55
C ILE A 205 -17.49 -10.89 -14.82
N GLU A 206 -18.20 -9.80 -15.07
CA GLU A 206 -18.06 -9.04 -16.32
C GLU A 206 -16.94 -7.99 -16.23
N LYS A 207 -16.85 -7.35 -15.07
CA LYS A 207 -15.92 -6.24 -14.79
C LYS A 207 -15.45 -6.33 -13.34
N TYR A 208 -14.54 -5.44 -12.98
CA TYR A 208 -14.29 -5.13 -11.58
C TYR A 208 -14.46 -3.63 -11.33
N GLU A 209 -14.82 -3.30 -10.10
CA GLU A 209 -14.89 -1.97 -9.55
C GLU A 209 -13.69 -1.73 -8.63
N TRP A 210 -13.12 -0.54 -8.67
CA TRP A 210 -12.11 -0.13 -7.69
C TRP A 210 -12.77 0.37 -6.41
N VAL A 211 -12.35 -0.19 -5.28
CA VAL A 211 -12.91 0.09 -3.96
C VAL A 211 -11.83 0.67 -3.05
N SER A 212 -11.91 1.96 -2.77
CA SER A 212 -11.00 2.68 -1.88
C SER A 212 -11.44 2.64 -0.42
N THR A 213 -10.47 2.72 0.48
CA THR A 213 -10.78 2.98 1.89
C THR A 213 -11.40 4.38 2.03
N LEU A 214 -12.46 4.52 2.83
CA LEU A 214 -13.12 5.81 3.07
C LEU A 214 -12.57 6.46 4.35
N ASP A 215 -11.49 7.23 4.25
CA ASP A 215 -10.92 8.03 5.34
C ASP A 215 -10.07 9.22 4.85
N SER A 216 -9.52 10.01 5.78
CA SER A 216 -8.69 11.20 5.46
C SER A 216 -7.33 10.88 4.82
N ARG A 217 -6.87 9.63 4.87
CA ARG A 217 -5.53 9.23 4.39
C ARG A 217 -5.56 8.54 3.03
N THR A 218 -6.71 8.40 2.41
CA THR A 218 -6.82 7.82 1.06
C THR A 218 -6.18 8.75 0.05
N SER A 219 -5.22 8.23 -0.72
CA SER A 219 -4.45 9.01 -1.68
C SER A 219 -5.31 9.53 -2.83
N THR A 220 -4.91 10.63 -3.47
CA THR A 220 -5.66 11.24 -4.58
C THR A 220 -5.97 10.28 -5.72
N ILE A 221 -5.00 9.44 -6.12
CA ILE A 221 -5.20 8.44 -7.18
C ILE A 221 -6.27 7.41 -6.80
N CYS A 222 -6.30 6.96 -5.55
CA CYS A 222 -7.29 6.02 -5.05
C CYS A 222 -8.68 6.68 -4.93
N ARG A 223 -8.74 7.92 -4.43
CA ARG A 223 -9.99 8.71 -4.35
C ARG A 223 -10.63 8.91 -5.72
N ALA A 224 -9.81 9.20 -6.73
CA ALA A 224 -10.28 9.42 -8.10
C ALA A 224 -10.81 8.15 -8.78
N ARG A 225 -10.32 6.98 -8.36
CA ARG A 225 -10.67 5.66 -8.91
C ARG A 225 -11.83 4.97 -8.20
N ASP A 226 -12.17 5.36 -6.97
CA ASP A 226 -13.28 4.75 -6.21
C ASP A 226 -14.59 4.82 -7.00
N GLY A 227 -15.26 3.67 -7.18
CA GLY A 227 -16.50 3.56 -7.96
C GLY A 227 -16.31 3.37 -9.46
N MET A 228 -15.09 3.53 -10.00
CA MET A 228 -14.83 3.30 -11.41
C MET A 228 -14.75 1.80 -11.72
N THR A 229 -15.17 1.41 -12.92
CA THR A 229 -15.17 0.01 -13.38
C THR A 229 -14.29 -0.20 -14.60
N TRP A 230 -13.70 -1.39 -14.71
CA TRP A 230 -12.86 -1.80 -15.82
C TRP A 230 -13.12 -3.24 -16.24
N GLU A 231 -12.85 -3.54 -17.52
CA GLU A 231 -12.78 -4.92 -17.98
C GLU A 231 -11.65 -5.67 -17.25
N ILE A 232 -11.87 -6.95 -16.98
CA ILE A 232 -10.90 -7.82 -16.33
C ILE A 232 -9.58 -7.80 -17.11
N GLY A 233 -8.49 -7.50 -16.41
CA GLY A 233 -7.16 -7.40 -17.01
C GLY A 233 -6.88 -6.14 -17.85
N LYS A 234 -7.82 -5.21 -18.03
CA LYS A 234 -7.63 -4.00 -18.86
C LYS A 234 -7.73 -2.67 -18.11
N GLY A 235 -7.33 -2.64 -16.84
CA GLY A 235 -7.37 -1.43 -16.04
C GLY A 235 -6.33 -1.44 -14.91
N PRO A 236 -6.26 -0.34 -14.14
CA PRO A 236 -5.38 -0.25 -13.00
C PRO A 236 -5.84 -1.19 -11.87
N MET A 237 -4.89 -1.90 -11.27
CA MET A 237 -5.11 -2.71 -10.07
C MET A 237 -4.37 -2.09 -8.87
N PRO A 238 -4.92 -2.20 -7.64
CA PRO A 238 -4.16 -1.90 -6.44
C PRO A 238 -3.06 -2.95 -6.22
N PRO A 239 -1.95 -2.62 -5.53
CA PRO A 239 -1.65 -1.32 -4.93
C PRO A 239 -1.21 -0.27 -5.96
N ALA A 240 -1.83 0.91 -5.96
CA ALA A 240 -1.43 2.04 -6.82
C ALA A 240 -0.26 2.86 -6.27
N HIS A 241 0.14 2.62 -5.02
CA HIS A 241 1.22 3.31 -4.33
C HIS A 241 1.67 2.48 -3.13
N PRO A 242 2.87 2.74 -2.57
CA PRO A 242 3.29 2.09 -1.33
C PRO A 242 2.27 2.33 -0.21
N ASN A 243 1.99 1.30 0.60
CA ASN A 243 0.95 1.32 1.64
C ASN A 243 -0.47 1.62 1.13
N CYS A 244 -0.79 1.28 -0.13
CA CYS A 244 -2.16 1.34 -0.65
C CYS A 244 -3.09 0.42 0.14
N ARG A 245 -4.30 0.91 0.42
CA ARG A 245 -5.33 0.18 1.18
C ARG A 245 -6.61 -0.08 0.38
N SER A 246 -6.67 0.40 -0.86
CA SER A 246 -7.73 0.07 -1.80
C SER A 246 -7.64 -1.39 -2.26
N THR A 247 -8.77 -1.89 -2.72
CA THR A 247 -8.96 -3.24 -3.26
C THR A 247 -9.87 -3.15 -4.49
N THR A 248 -10.30 -4.29 -5.02
CA THR A 248 -11.30 -4.37 -6.09
C THR A 248 -12.48 -5.24 -5.66
N ALA A 249 -13.65 -4.97 -6.21
CA ALA A 249 -14.81 -5.84 -6.12
C ALA A 249 -15.24 -6.30 -7.52
N PRO A 250 -15.73 -7.54 -7.69
CA PRO A 250 -16.28 -7.97 -8.96
C PRO A 250 -17.61 -7.27 -9.22
N VAL A 251 -17.82 -6.85 -10.46
CA VAL A 251 -19.13 -6.45 -10.96
C VAL A 251 -19.71 -7.68 -11.64
N ILE A 252 -20.72 -8.25 -11.00
CA ILE A 252 -21.41 -9.46 -11.47
C ILE A 252 -22.53 -9.05 -12.44
N SER A 253 -22.90 -9.94 -13.35
CA SER A 253 -24.03 -9.78 -14.27
C SER A 253 -25.27 -9.16 -13.60
N SER A 254 -25.95 -8.28 -14.33
CA SER A 254 -27.14 -7.53 -13.87
C SER A 254 -28.30 -8.41 -13.39
N GLU A 255 -28.30 -9.70 -13.72
CA GLU A 255 -29.26 -10.67 -13.18
C GLU A 255 -29.15 -10.86 -11.65
N PHE A 256 -28.04 -10.40 -11.06
CA PHE A 256 -27.74 -10.48 -9.62
C PHE A 256 -27.80 -9.13 -8.89
N ASP A 257 -28.25 -8.04 -9.52
CA ASP A 257 -28.31 -6.68 -8.93
C ASP A 257 -29.08 -6.60 -7.60
N PHE A 258 -29.97 -7.57 -7.32
CA PHE A 258 -30.71 -7.64 -6.07
C PHE A 258 -29.81 -7.88 -4.83
N LEU A 259 -28.58 -8.38 -5.03
CA LEU A 259 -27.62 -8.66 -3.96
C LEU A 259 -27.05 -7.40 -3.29
N ASP A 260 -27.08 -6.26 -3.99
CA ASP A 260 -26.48 -5.01 -3.49
C ASP A 260 -27.46 -4.14 -2.69
N LYS A 261 -28.74 -4.52 -2.65
CA LYS A 261 -29.78 -3.72 -1.99
C LYS A 261 -29.54 -3.60 -0.48
N GLY A 262 -29.22 -2.39 -0.04
CA GLY A 262 -29.01 -2.06 1.39
C GLY A 262 -27.64 -2.46 1.93
N ALA A 263 -26.71 -2.84 1.04
CA ALA A 263 -25.32 -3.06 1.37
C ALA A 263 -24.68 -1.81 1.98
N LYS A 264 -23.74 -2.02 2.89
CA LYS A 264 -22.96 -0.98 3.57
C LYS A 264 -21.47 -1.09 3.27
N ARG A 265 -20.72 -0.04 3.57
CA ARG A 265 -19.27 -0.10 3.62
C ARG A 265 -18.71 0.61 4.84
N ALA A 266 -17.61 0.09 5.35
CA ALA A 266 -16.90 0.70 6.45
C ALA A 266 -16.24 2.01 6.01
N ALA A 267 -16.36 3.03 6.85
CA ALA A 267 -15.69 4.30 6.68
C ALA A 267 -15.15 4.80 8.04
N ARG A 268 -14.17 5.70 7.99
CA ARG A 268 -13.66 6.40 9.17
C ARG A 268 -13.76 7.89 8.94
N GLY A 269 -14.83 8.48 9.45
CA GLY A 269 -15.10 9.92 9.37
C GLY A 269 -14.49 10.68 10.55
N ALA A 270 -14.89 11.95 10.65
CA ALA A 270 -14.50 12.87 11.72
C ALA A 270 -14.73 12.30 13.13
N ASP A 271 -15.84 11.58 13.32
CA ASP A 271 -16.25 11.03 14.62
C ASP A 271 -15.78 9.58 14.85
N GLY A 272 -14.92 9.06 13.96
CA GLY A 272 -14.36 7.71 14.04
C GLY A 272 -15.01 6.71 13.07
N GLY A 273 -15.00 5.44 13.45
CA GLY A 273 -15.49 4.35 12.59
C GLY A 273 -17.01 4.37 12.44
N THR A 274 -17.50 4.30 11.20
CA THR A 274 -18.93 4.28 10.86
C THR A 274 -19.20 3.35 9.68
N GLN A 275 -20.47 3.14 9.35
CA GLN A 275 -20.91 2.45 8.14
C GLN A 275 -21.75 3.40 7.29
N VAL A 276 -21.47 3.43 5.99
CA VAL A 276 -22.23 4.18 4.97
C VAL A 276 -22.82 3.22 3.94
N SER A 277 -23.65 3.70 3.01
CA SER A 277 -24.14 2.85 1.91
C SER A 277 -22.97 2.34 1.08
N ALA A 278 -23.03 1.11 0.58
CA ALA A 278 -21.97 0.53 -0.25
C ALA A 278 -21.74 1.34 -1.54
N ASP A 279 -22.81 1.92 -2.08
CA ASP A 279 -22.79 2.81 -3.26
C ASP A 279 -22.15 4.18 -2.98
N THR A 280 -21.82 4.50 -1.72
CA THR A 280 -21.24 5.80 -1.38
C THR A 280 -19.79 5.83 -1.85
N THR A 281 -19.53 6.62 -2.89
CA THR A 281 -18.17 6.86 -3.40
C THR A 281 -17.37 7.76 -2.45
N TYR A 282 -16.05 7.81 -2.64
CA TYR A 282 -15.16 8.55 -1.76
C TYR A 282 -15.51 10.03 -1.64
N TYR A 283 -15.77 10.70 -2.76
CA TYR A 283 -16.08 12.12 -2.72
C TYR A 283 -17.48 12.38 -2.16
N GLU A 284 -18.46 11.49 -2.35
CA GLU A 284 -19.75 11.59 -1.68
C GLU A 284 -19.64 11.45 -0.16
N PHE A 285 -18.85 10.47 0.30
CA PHE A 285 -18.52 10.32 1.71
C PHE A 285 -17.83 11.58 2.26
N LEU A 286 -16.84 12.10 1.53
CA LEU A 286 -16.07 13.27 1.95
C LEU A 286 -16.95 14.52 2.05
N LYS A 287 -17.93 14.69 1.15
CA LYS A 287 -18.85 15.84 1.16
C LYS A 287 -19.67 15.91 2.45
N GLN A 288 -19.93 14.77 3.09
CA GLN A 288 -20.68 14.66 4.35
C GLN A 288 -19.82 15.00 5.58
N GLN A 289 -18.50 15.13 5.45
CA GLN A 289 -17.58 15.36 6.57
C GLN A 289 -17.46 16.86 6.92
N PRO A 290 -17.08 17.21 8.16
CA PRO A 290 -16.84 18.60 8.53
C PRO A 290 -15.63 19.20 7.80
N ALA A 291 -15.57 20.54 7.73
CA ALA A 291 -14.55 21.29 7.00
C ALA A 291 -13.11 20.87 7.31
N TRP A 292 -12.77 20.69 8.59
CA TRP A 292 -11.42 20.29 9.00
C TRP A 292 -11.01 18.94 8.42
N PHE A 293 -11.94 17.99 8.30
CA PHE A 293 -11.67 16.64 7.79
C PHE A 293 -11.47 16.68 6.28
N GLN A 294 -12.27 17.50 5.59
CA GLN A 294 -12.11 17.73 4.16
C GLN A 294 -10.77 18.41 3.85
N ASP A 295 -10.34 19.35 4.69
CA ASP A 295 -9.04 20.03 4.58
C ASP A 295 -7.87 19.09 4.92
N GLU A 296 -8.03 18.19 5.89
CA GLU A 296 -7.06 17.13 6.18
C GLU A 296 -6.89 16.19 4.97
N ALA A 297 -8.01 15.79 4.35
CA ALA A 297 -7.97 14.87 3.22
C ALA A 297 -7.40 15.53 1.96
N LEU A 298 -7.91 16.71 1.56
CA LEU A 298 -7.62 17.34 0.26
C LEU A 298 -6.51 18.39 0.32
N GLY A 299 -6.15 18.84 1.52
CA GLY A 299 -5.45 20.10 1.73
C GLY A 299 -6.43 21.28 1.79
N PRO A 300 -6.05 22.39 2.43
CA PRO A 300 -6.99 23.47 2.78
C PRO A 300 -7.64 24.14 1.56
N VAL A 301 -6.87 24.42 0.50
CA VAL A 301 -7.40 25.12 -0.68
C VAL A 301 -8.35 24.22 -1.48
N ARG A 302 -7.97 22.96 -1.73
CA ARG A 302 -8.83 22.00 -2.43
C ARG A 302 -10.07 21.64 -1.60
N GLY A 303 -9.93 21.52 -0.29
CA GLY A 303 -11.05 21.30 0.62
C GLY A 303 -12.07 22.44 0.57
N LYS A 304 -11.60 23.70 0.55
CA LYS A 304 -12.48 24.87 0.36
C LYS A 304 -13.19 24.88 -1.00
N ILE A 305 -12.47 24.66 -2.10
CA ILE A 305 -13.06 24.53 -3.44
C ILE A 305 -14.14 23.44 -3.42
N PHE A 306 -13.80 22.26 -2.91
CA PHE A 306 -14.70 21.11 -2.85
C PHE A 306 -15.98 21.41 -2.07
N ARG A 307 -15.91 22.19 -0.99
CA ARG A 307 -17.09 22.59 -0.20
C ARG A 307 -17.92 23.69 -0.86
N ASN A 308 -17.26 24.74 -1.35
CA ASN A 308 -17.88 26.06 -1.54
C ASN A 308 -18.10 26.45 -3.01
N SER A 309 -17.41 25.82 -3.97
CA SER A 309 -17.46 26.23 -5.39
C SER A 309 -18.74 25.83 -6.14
N GLY A 310 -19.65 25.11 -5.49
CA GLY A 310 -20.86 24.57 -6.15
C GLY A 310 -20.59 23.37 -7.07
N ILE A 311 -19.39 22.80 -7.03
CA ILE A 311 -19.00 21.59 -7.76
C ILE A 311 -19.53 20.36 -7.01
N THR A 312 -20.12 19.42 -7.75
CA THR A 312 -20.58 18.13 -7.22
C THR A 312 -19.41 17.19 -6.92
N PRO A 313 -19.59 16.15 -6.08
CA PRO A 313 -18.56 15.15 -5.85
C PRO A 313 -17.95 14.55 -7.12
N GLU A 314 -18.80 14.23 -8.10
CA GLU A 314 -18.38 13.61 -9.36
C GLU A 314 -17.63 14.59 -10.26
N GLU A 315 -18.11 15.83 -10.41
CA GLU A 315 -17.38 16.86 -11.15
C GLU A 315 -16.01 17.13 -10.51
N PHE A 316 -15.94 17.20 -9.17
CA PHE A 316 -14.67 17.40 -8.47
C PHE A 316 -13.71 16.24 -8.73
N ARG A 317 -14.20 14.99 -8.69
CA ARG A 317 -13.42 13.81 -9.03
C ARG A 317 -12.76 13.96 -10.40
N VAL A 318 -13.56 14.27 -11.41
CA VAL A 318 -13.12 14.41 -12.81
C VAL A 318 -12.08 15.52 -12.97
N ILE A 319 -12.32 16.71 -12.40
CA ILE A 319 -11.39 17.85 -12.58
C ILE A 319 -10.18 17.80 -11.64
N SER A 320 -10.15 16.91 -10.64
CA SER A 320 -9.05 16.81 -9.68
C SER A 320 -7.84 16.04 -10.20
N VAL A 321 -7.99 15.30 -11.29
CA VAL A 321 -6.95 14.42 -11.85
C VAL A 321 -6.90 14.48 -13.38
N ASP A 322 -5.75 14.09 -13.95
CA ASP A 322 -5.61 13.88 -15.39
C ASP A 322 -6.19 12.51 -15.83
N GLY A 323 -6.12 12.21 -17.13
CA GLY A 323 -6.58 10.93 -17.68
C GLY A 323 -5.85 9.68 -17.17
N PHE A 324 -4.73 9.85 -16.46
CA PHE A 324 -3.99 8.76 -15.80
C PHE A 324 -4.31 8.66 -14.29
N GLY A 325 -5.10 9.59 -13.76
CA GLY A 325 -5.43 9.68 -12.34
C GLY A 325 -4.41 10.47 -11.51
N ARG A 326 -3.50 11.21 -12.17
CA ARG A 326 -2.51 12.06 -11.49
C ARG A 326 -3.16 13.34 -11.00
N PRO A 327 -2.86 13.83 -9.79
CA PRO A 327 -3.45 15.05 -9.27
C PRO A 327 -3.13 16.25 -10.15
N LEU A 328 -4.15 17.00 -10.57
CA LEU A 328 -3.99 18.27 -11.25
C LEU A 328 -3.65 19.39 -10.25
N THR A 329 -2.85 20.35 -10.68
CA THR A 329 -2.59 21.59 -9.97
C THR A 329 -3.86 22.45 -9.91
N LEU A 330 -3.94 23.37 -8.95
CA LEU A 330 -5.07 24.30 -8.86
C LEU A 330 -5.25 25.15 -10.12
N LYS A 331 -4.15 25.48 -10.79
CA LYS A 331 -4.17 26.21 -12.06
C LYS A 331 -4.80 25.37 -13.17
N GLU A 332 -4.40 24.11 -13.32
CA GLU A 332 -4.99 23.20 -14.30
C GLU A 332 -6.48 22.95 -13.99
N MET A 333 -6.85 22.79 -12.71
CA MET A 333 -8.26 22.71 -12.31
C MET A 333 -9.06 23.95 -12.72
N ALA A 334 -8.50 25.15 -12.56
CA ALA A 334 -9.12 26.41 -12.97
C ALA A 334 -9.22 26.56 -14.49
N GLU A 335 -8.31 25.96 -15.25
CA GLU A 335 -8.39 25.91 -16.72
C GLU A 335 -9.51 24.98 -17.19
N LEU A 336 -9.83 23.93 -16.41
CA LEU A 336 -10.90 22.97 -16.71
C LEU A 336 -12.29 23.41 -16.23
N ASP A 337 -12.37 24.17 -15.13
CA ASP A 337 -13.65 24.56 -14.53
C ASP A 337 -13.65 26.03 -14.08
N LYS A 338 -14.56 26.81 -14.66
CA LYS A 338 -14.72 28.24 -14.36
C LYS A 338 -15.05 28.50 -12.89
N ARG A 339 -15.80 27.63 -12.20
CA ARG A 339 -16.13 27.79 -10.78
C ARG A 339 -14.88 27.71 -9.92
N VAL A 340 -13.93 26.85 -10.29
CA VAL A 340 -12.61 26.81 -9.63
C VAL A 340 -11.84 28.09 -9.90
N ALA A 341 -11.81 28.55 -11.15
CA ALA A 341 -11.12 29.79 -11.51
C ALA A 341 -11.68 31.02 -10.79
N ASP A 342 -13.00 31.11 -10.65
CA ASP A 342 -13.65 32.22 -9.96
C ASP A 342 -13.43 32.13 -8.45
N TYR A 343 -13.50 30.93 -7.86
CA TYR A 343 -13.17 30.73 -6.44
C TYR A 343 -11.74 31.15 -6.09
N LEU A 344 -10.77 30.84 -6.95
CA LEU A 344 -9.36 31.22 -6.74
C LEU A 344 -9.07 32.72 -6.91
N LYS A 345 -10.01 33.50 -7.46
CA LYS A 345 -9.89 34.97 -7.56
C LYS A 345 -10.48 35.69 -6.35
N GLU A 346 -11.34 35.01 -5.59
CA GLU A 346 -12.05 35.56 -4.43
C GLU A 346 -11.31 35.32 -3.10
N GLU A 347 -10.33 34.41 -3.07
CA GLU A 347 -9.33 34.28 -1.99
C GLU A 347 -8.13 35.19 -2.19
#